data_AF-A0A4P8QXW6-F1
#
_entry.id   AF-A0A4P8QXW6-F1
#
_cell.length_a   1.000
_cell.length_b   1.000
_cell.length_c   1.000
_cell.angle_alpha   90.00
_cell.angle_beta   90.00
_cell.angle_gamma   90.00
#
_symmetry.space_group_name_H-M   'P 1'
#
loop_
_entity.id
_entity.type
_entity.pdbx_description
1 polymer ?
#
loop_
_entity_poly.entity_id
_entity_poly.type
_entity_poly.pdbx_seq_one_letter_code
_entity_poly.pdbx_strand_id
1 'polypeptide(L)' 'MSISFGKRKIQKTGYSFLCPLPTVWAKNVNLYQSSLVNIELMDDNSLKITPSSTGPARSERAECATPNIKERCR' A
#
# COMPACT_ATOMS: atom_id res chain seq x y z
N MET A 1 17.81 16.61 3.52
CA MET A 1 16.51 17.19 3.88
C MET A 1 15.74 16.16 4.68
N SER A 2 15.43 16.44 5.96
CA SER A 2 14.55 15.59 6.77
C SER A 2 13.14 16.17 6.72
N ILE A 3 12.17 15.37 6.28
CA ILE A 3 10.76 15.76 6.33
C ILE A 3 10.23 15.32 7.70
N SER A 4 9.90 16.27 8.56
CA SER A 4 9.25 16.00 9.82
C SER A 4 7.74 15.92 9.62
N PHE A 5 7.14 14.77 9.92
CA PHE A 5 5.69 14.56 9.81
C PHE A 5 4.93 14.87 11.12
N GLY A 6 5.58 15.55 12.07
CA GLY A 6 5.02 15.89 13.37
C GLY A 6 4.81 14.68 14.30
N LYS A 7 4.04 14.89 15.37
CA LYS A 7 3.65 13.85 16.34
C LYS A 7 2.29 13.27 15.96
N ARG A 8 2.09 11.96 16.16
CA ARG A 8 0.80 11.28 16.00
C ARG A 8 0.49 10.45 17.23
N LYS A 9 -0.80 10.32 17.53
CA LYS A 9 -1.28 9.52 18.66
C LYS A 9 -1.54 8.09 18.18
N ILE A 10 -1.06 7.11 18.95
CA ILE A 10 -1.43 5.71 18.76
C ILE A 10 -2.92 5.53 19.10
N GLN A 11 -3.64 4.81 18.24
CA GLN A 11 -5.04 4.50 18.40
C GLN A 11 -5.19 3.03 18.80
N LYS A 12 -5.88 2.75 19.91
CA LYS A 12 -6.24 1.38 20.29
C LYS A 12 -7.49 0.97 19.51
N THR A 13 -7.40 -0.12 18.76
CA THR A 13 -8.51 -0.65 17.96
C THR A 13 -8.63 -2.15 18.23
N GLY A 14 -9.69 -2.56 18.95
CA GLY A 14 -9.88 -3.94 19.39
C GLY A 14 -8.67 -4.46 20.18
N TYR A 15 -8.01 -5.48 19.63
CA TYR A 15 -6.83 -6.13 20.20
C TYR A 15 -5.49 -5.59 19.65
N SER A 16 -5.50 -4.48 18.90
CA SER A 16 -4.32 -3.95 18.23
C SER A 16 -4.13 -2.45 18.46
N PHE A 17 -2.90 -2.00 18.27
CA PHE A 17 -2.54 -0.59 18.24
C PHE A 17 -2.26 -0.16 16.80
N LEU A 18 -2.81 0.97 16.41
CA LEU A 18 -2.65 1.56 15.08
C LEU A 18 -1.95 2.91 15.19
N CYS A 19 -1.00 3.16 14.28
CA CYS A 19 -0.39 4.46 14.10
C CYS A 19 -0.79 5.00 12.73
N PRO A 20 -1.54 6.12 12.64
CA PRO A 20 -1.89 6.69 11.35
C PRO A 20 -0.64 7.10 10.57
N LEU A 21 -0.51 6.66 9.32
CA LEU A 21 0.62 7.04 8.47
C LEU A 21 0.38 8.41 7.81
N PRO A 22 1.42 9.25 7.63
CA PRO A 22 1.29 10.50 6.88
C PRO A 22 0.82 10.23 5.45
N THR A 23 -0.28 10.86 5.01
CA THR A 23 -0.80 10.71 3.64
C THR A 23 0.23 11.08 2.58
N VAL A 24 1.01 12.13 2.82
CA VAL A 24 2.07 12.58 1.90
C VAL A 24 3.14 11.49 1.75
N TRP A 25 3.57 10.88 2.87
CA TRP A 25 4.54 9.80 2.83
C TRP A 25 3.99 8.58 2.08
N ALA A 26 2.78 8.13 2.41
CA ALA A 26 2.13 6.98 1.78
C ALA A 26 2.03 7.16 0.24
N LYS A 27 1.65 8.36 -0.22
CA LYS A 27 1.62 8.68 -1.65
C LYS A 27 3.01 8.62 -2.29
N ASN A 28 4.02 9.20 -1.65
CA ASN A 28 5.38 9.23 -2.17
C ASN A 28 5.99 7.83 -2.31
N VAL A 29 5.62 6.90 -1.42
CA VAL A 29 6.09 5.51 -1.45
C VAL A 29 5.11 4.53 -2.13
N ASN A 30 4.09 5.05 -2.83
CA ASN A 30 3.08 4.26 -3.55
C ASN A 30 2.37 3.20 -2.68
N LEU A 31 2.08 3.54 -1.42
CA LEU A 31 1.27 2.70 -0.54
C LEU A 31 -0.22 2.98 -0.78
N TYR A 32 -0.96 1.90 -1.00
CA TYR A 32 -2.40 1.90 -1.18
C TYR A 32 -3.07 1.07 -0.07
N GLN A 33 -4.40 1.04 -0.07
CA GLN A 33 -5.14 0.12 0.79
C GLN A 33 -4.65 -1.30 0.55
N SER A 34 -4.45 -2.05 1.63
CA SER A 34 -3.94 -3.44 1.62
C SER A 34 -2.49 -3.62 1.15
N SER A 35 -1.72 -2.53 0.94
CA SER A 35 -0.27 -2.65 0.71
C SER A 35 0.45 -3.21 1.93
N LEU A 36 1.45 -4.05 1.69
CA LEU A 36 2.30 -4.63 2.73
C LEU A 36 3.47 -3.71 3.04
N VAL A 37 3.81 -3.63 4.32
CA VAL A 37 4.98 -2.91 4.83
C VAL A 37 5.77 -3.82 5.76
N ASN A 38 7.09 -3.70 5.75
CA ASN A 38 7.96 -4.31 6.73
C ASN A 38 8.11 -3.36 7.91
N ILE A 39 8.05 -3.89 9.14
CA ILE A 39 8.21 -3.13 10.38
C ILE A 39 9.33 -3.80 11.18
N GLU A 40 10.41 -3.07 11.40
CA GLU A 40 11.62 -3.54 12.06
C GLU A 40 11.88 -2.71 13.33
N LEU A 41 12.23 -3.38 14.44
CA LEU A 41 12.74 -2.71 15.63
C LEU A 41 14.24 -2.47 15.44
N MET A 42 14.64 -1.21 15.51
CA MET A 42 16.03 -0.78 15.41
C MET A 42 16.69 -0.80 16.79
N ASP A 43 18.03 -0.77 16.83
CA ASP A 43 18.82 -0.80 18.07
C ASP A 43 18.56 0.40 19.00
N ASP A 44 18.09 1.52 18.45
CA ASP A 44 17.72 2.72 19.20
C ASP A 44 16.28 2.67 19.76
N ASN A 45 15.63 1.50 19.73
CA ASN A 45 14.22 1.28 20.06
C ASN A 45 13.23 2.03 19.16
N SER A 46 13.67 2.55 18.01
CA SER A 46 12.76 3.09 17.00
C SER A 46 12.17 2.00 16.12
N LEU A 47 10.98 2.24 15.56
CA LEU A 47 10.39 1.38 14.56
C LEU A 47 10.68 1.95 13.17
N LYS A 48 11.31 1.16 12.32
CA LYS A 48 11.52 1.46 10.90
C LYS A 48 10.44 0.80 10.07
N ILE A 49 9.75 1.60 9.25
CA ILE A 49 8.69 1.13 8.36
C ILE A 49 9.17 1.31 6.92
N THR A 50 9.16 0.23 6.15
CA THR A 50 9.52 0.24 4.72
C THR A 50 8.42 -0.41 3.88
N PRO A 51 8.15 0.09 2.65
CA PRO A 51 7.27 -0.62 1.72
C PRO A 51 7.83 -2.01 1.44
N SER A 52 6.98 -3.04 1.52
CA SER A 52 7.39 -4.38 1.10
C SER A 52 7.35 -4.45 -0.42
N SER A 53 8.40 -4.97 -1.05
CA SER A 53 8.52 -5.05 -2.52
C SER A 53 7.59 -6.09 -3.16
N THR A 54 6.70 -6.71 -2.40
CA THR A 54 5.76 -7.73 -2.87
C THR A 54 4.47 -7.10 -3.42
N GLY A 55 4.63 -6.25 -4.43
CA GLY A 55 3.55 -6.05 -5.40
C GLY A 55 3.61 -7.17 -6.43
N PRO A 56 2.49 -7.85 -6.78
CA PRO A 56 2.47 -8.62 -8.02
C PRO A 56 2.89 -7.69 -9.16
N ALA A 57 3.65 -8.20 -10.12
CA ALA A 57 3.94 -7.49 -11.36
C ALA A 57 2.63 -6.85 -11.84
N ARG A 58 2.65 -5.55 -12.14
CA ARG A 58 1.55 -4.93 -12.89
C ARG A 58 1.27 -5.85 -14.07
N SER A 59 0.19 -6.63 -14.02
CA SER A 59 -0.41 -7.16 -15.23
C SER A 59 -0.78 -5.90 -15.98
N GLU A 60 -0.01 -5.60 -17.02
CA GLU A 60 -0.49 -4.87 -18.16
C GLU A 60 -1.93 -5.36 -18.37
N ARG A 61 -2.89 -4.45 -18.32
CA ARG A 61 -4.27 -4.79 -18.66
C ARG A 61 -4.18 -5.28 -20.10
N ALA A 62 -4.18 -6.59 -20.30
CA ALA A 62 -4.62 -7.14 -21.56
C ALA A 62 -6.04 -6.62 -21.72
N GLU A 63 -6.22 -5.67 -22.64
CA GLU A 63 -7.53 -5.34 -23.17
C GLU A 63 -8.19 -6.68 -23.50
N CYS A 64 -9.23 -7.04 -22.75
CA CYS A 64 -10.10 -8.13 -23.13
C CYS A 64 -10.79 -7.70 -24.43
N ALA A 65 -10.17 -8.03 -25.55
CA ALA A 65 -10.80 -7.96 -26.85
C ALA A 65 -12.10 -8.78 -26.76
N THR A 66 -13.23 -8.11 -26.75
CA THR A 66 -14.54 -8.73 -26.79
C THR A 66 -14.68 -9.37 -28.18
N PRO A 67 -14.85 -10.69 -28.33
CA PRO A 67 -15.15 -11.24 -29.65
C PRO A 67 -16.58 -10.82 -30.01
N ASN A 68 -16.70 -10.11 -31.12
CA ASN A 68 -17.96 -9.68 -31.71
C ASN A 68 -18.68 -10.91 -32.27
N ILE A 69 -19.51 -11.58 -31.47
CA ILE A 69 -20.39 -12.64 -31.96
C ILE A 69 -21.61 -11.98 -32.61
N LYS A 70 -21.47 -11.63 -33.89
CA LYS A 70 -22.58 -11.46 -34.82
C LYS A 70 -22.53 -12.57 -35.87
N GLU A 71 -22.94 -13.78 -35.49
CA GLU A 71 -23.38 -14.79 -36.46
C GLU A 71 -24.74 -15.35 -36.05
N ARG A 72 -25.76 -14.57 -36.45
CA ARG A 72 -26.97 -15.01 -37.15
C ARG A 72 -27.21 -16.54 -37.19
N CYS A 73 -28.02 -17.04 -36.26
CA CYS A 73 -28.78 -18.28 -36.50
C CYS A 73 -29.79 -18.03 -37.63
N ARG A 74 -29.65 -18.74 -38.74
CA ARG A 74 -30.73 -18.99 -39.69
C ARG A 74 -30.64 -20.42 -40.17
#